data_AF-A0A024E9Z0-F1
#
_entry.id   AF-A0A024E9Z0-F1
#
_cell.length_a   1.000
_cell.length_b   1.000
_cell.length_c   1.000
_cell.angle_alpha   90.00
_cell.angle_beta   90.00
_cell.angle_gamma   90.00
#
_symmetry.space_group_name_H-M   'P 1'
#
loop_
_entity.id
_entity.type
_entity.pdbx_description
1 polymer ?
#
loop_
_entity_poly.entity_id
_entity_poly.type
_entity_poly.pdbx_seq_one_letter_code
_entity_poly.pdbx_strand_id
1 'polypeptide(L)'
;MLKHTLNPSETHPHFIPAIFTRHNRFLHAFMQDNQAWFCVQDLGRLMGRPLDQRLTLKLDPDQRRYVWLLKDGKTVESLMVSESGMYALLVHHFIPENRNLRQWLSNEVIPTLRESEAAVDNIPSLSSLQWAGISVPLLHWQHQAWIKWRDMPDLMQAQRPFTIVGTCS
;
A
#
# COMPACT_ATOMS: atom_id res chain seq x y z
N MET A 1 19.22 20.67 -36.96
CA MET A 1 19.67 19.61 -36.04
C MET A 1 19.72 20.19 -34.63
N LEU A 2 18.60 20.14 -33.90
CA LEU A 2 18.52 20.63 -32.52
C LEU A 2 18.56 19.44 -31.58
N LYS A 3 19.46 19.56 -30.61
CA LYS A 3 19.89 18.53 -29.66
C LYS A 3 18.70 18.12 -28.78
N HIS A 4 18.42 16.82 -28.72
CA HIS A 4 17.49 16.24 -27.76
C HIS A 4 18.08 16.44 -26.36
N THR A 5 17.63 17.48 -25.67
CA THR A 5 17.86 17.65 -24.23
C THR A 5 17.06 16.56 -23.53
N LEU A 6 17.74 15.50 -23.08
CA LEU A 6 17.19 14.54 -22.13
C LEU A 6 16.89 15.31 -20.84
N ASN A 7 15.60 15.43 -20.54
CA ASN A 7 15.12 16.03 -19.30
C ASN A 7 15.49 15.13 -18.10
N PRO A 8 15.81 15.73 -16.94
CA PRO A 8 16.30 15.00 -15.77
C PRO A 8 15.13 14.34 -15.02
N SER A 9 15.30 13.06 -14.69
CA SER A 9 14.69 12.43 -13.51
C SER A 9 13.16 12.50 -13.41
N GLU A 10 12.44 11.81 -14.30
CA GLU A 10 11.09 11.33 -13.95
C GLU A 10 11.24 10.24 -12.89
N THR A 11 11.27 10.65 -11.62
CA THR A 11 11.17 9.75 -10.47
C THR A 11 9.76 9.17 -10.49
N HIS A 12 9.49 8.21 -11.40
CA HIS A 12 8.27 7.43 -11.29
C HIS A 12 8.27 6.79 -9.90
N PRO A 13 7.17 6.90 -9.13
CA PRO A 13 7.05 6.18 -7.88
C PRO A 13 7.20 4.70 -8.20
N HIS A 14 8.31 4.11 -7.76
CA HIS A 14 8.58 2.69 -7.91
C HIS A 14 8.14 1.99 -6.63
N PHE A 15 7.61 0.79 -6.79
CA PHE A 15 7.19 -0.02 -5.66
C PHE A 15 8.31 -0.97 -5.27
N ILE A 16 8.52 -1.11 -3.96
CA ILE A 16 9.43 -2.09 -3.38
C ILE A 16 8.58 -3.33 -3.07
N PRO A 17 8.73 -4.44 -3.80
CA PRO A 17 7.96 -5.65 -3.55
C PRO A 17 8.46 -6.39 -2.30
N ALA A 18 7.53 -6.99 -1.58
CA ALA A 18 7.81 -8.14 -0.75
C ALA A 18 8.03 -9.38 -1.64
N ILE A 19 9.02 -10.20 -1.27
CA ILE A 19 9.39 -11.40 -2.02
C ILE A 19 8.98 -12.63 -1.22
N PHE A 20 8.07 -13.41 -1.77
CA PHE A 20 7.66 -14.70 -1.21
C PHE A 20 8.30 -15.83 -2.00
N THR A 21 8.72 -16.89 -1.32
CA THR A 21 9.39 -18.02 -1.97
C THR A 21 8.60 -19.31 -1.75
N ARG A 22 8.36 -20.05 -2.83
CA ARG A 22 7.72 -21.37 -2.78
C ARG A 22 8.33 -22.28 -3.83
N HIS A 23 8.79 -23.47 -3.43
CA HIS A 23 9.38 -24.48 -4.33
C HIS A 23 10.49 -23.90 -5.24
N ASN A 24 11.39 -23.11 -4.67
CA ASN A 24 12.48 -22.43 -5.39
C ASN A 24 12.01 -21.46 -6.49
N ARG A 25 10.78 -20.94 -6.38
CA ARG A 25 10.22 -19.89 -7.23
C ARG A 25 9.85 -18.69 -6.37
N PHE A 26 10.15 -17.51 -6.87
CA PHE A 26 9.85 -16.24 -6.21
C PHE A 26 8.51 -15.69 -6.69
N LEU A 27 7.83 -14.96 -5.80
CA LEU A 27 6.65 -14.17 -6.06
C LEU A 27 6.86 -12.77 -5.51
N HIS A 28 6.98 -11.81 -6.42
CA HIS A 28 6.99 -10.40 -6.05
C HIS A 28 5.55 -9.91 -5.90
N ALA A 29 5.26 -9.33 -4.72
CA ALA A 29 3.96 -8.78 -4.41
C ALA A 29 4.10 -7.53 -3.56
N PHE A 30 3.10 -6.66 -3.59
CA PHE A 30 3.03 -5.51 -2.70
C PHE A 30 1.58 -5.18 -2.37
N MET A 31 1.38 -4.38 -1.32
CA MET A 31 0.09 -3.88 -0.90
C MET A 31 -0.04 -2.41 -1.31
N GLN A 32 -1.20 -2.05 -1.86
CA GLN A 32 -1.55 -0.66 -2.13
C GLN A 32 -3.05 -0.49 -1.96
N ASP A 33 -3.46 0.58 -1.28
CA ASP A 33 -4.86 0.93 -1.05
C ASP A 33 -5.64 -0.26 -0.44
N ASN A 34 -4.99 -1.00 0.48
CA ASN A 34 -5.53 -2.19 1.12
C ASN A 34 -5.88 -3.33 0.13
N GLN A 35 -5.27 -3.32 -1.06
CA GLN A 35 -5.39 -4.35 -2.09
C GLN A 35 -4.03 -4.96 -2.45
N ALA A 36 -3.96 -6.29 -2.45
CA ALA A 36 -2.74 -7.01 -2.79
C ALA A 36 -2.55 -7.09 -4.31
N TRP A 37 -1.31 -6.83 -4.75
CA TRP A 37 -0.90 -6.87 -6.15
C TRP A 37 0.23 -7.87 -6.34
N PHE A 38 0.13 -8.72 -7.36
CA PHE A 38 1.03 -9.84 -7.64
C PHE A 38 1.63 -9.74 -9.03
N CYS A 39 2.93 -10.04 -9.17
CA CYS A 39 3.58 -10.05 -10.47
C CYS A 39 3.10 -11.22 -11.34
N VAL A 40 2.57 -10.91 -12.53
CA VAL A 40 2.02 -11.91 -13.46
C VAL A 40 3.06 -12.94 -13.89
N GLN A 41 4.29 -12.49 -14.16
CA GLN A 41 5.36 -13.38 -14.64
C GLN A 41 5.70 -14.45 -13.59
N ASP A 42 5.80 -14.02 -12.33
CA ASP A 42 6.10 -14.90 -11.21
C ASP A 42 4.93 -15.84 -10.91
N LEU A 43 3.71 -15.31 -10.97
CA LEU A 43 2.50 -16.11 -10.78
C LEU A 43 2.36 -17.19 -11.86
N GLY A 44 2.67 -16.88 -13.12
CA GLY A 44 2.73 -17.87 -14.18
C GLY A 44 3.79 -18.96 -13.92
N ARG A 45 4.98 -18.56 -13.47
CA ARG A 45 6.01 -19.52 -13.03
C ARG A 45 5.49 -20.41 -11.92
N LEU A 46 4.79 -19.88 -10.91
CA LEU A 46 4.21 -20.68 -9.83
C LEU A 46 3.09 -21.61 -10.31
N MET A 47 2.28 -21.19 -11.27
CA MET A 47 1.24 -22.00 -11.90
C MET A 47 1.79 -23.05 -12.87
N GLY A 48 3.10 -23.05 -13.15
CA GLY A 48 3.74 -23.98 -14.10
C GLY A 48 3.50 -23.63 -15.57
N ARG A 49 2.95 -22.45 -15.88
CA ARG A 49 2.65 -22.00 -17.24
C ARG A 49 2.79 -20.48 -17.37
N PRO A 50 3.39 -19.96 -18.44
CA PRO A 50 3.42 -18.52 -18.66
C PRO A 50 1.98 -17.98 -18.76
N LEU A 51 1.75 -16.85 -18.11
CA LEU A 51 0.52 -16.09 -18.26
C LEU A 51 0.70 -15.11 -19.41
N ASP A 52 0.25 -15.51 -20.59
CA ASP A 52 0.34 -14.68 -21.79
C ASP A 52 -0.49 -13.40 -21.67
N GLN A 53 -0.07 -12.36 -22.40
CA GLN A 53 -0.77 -11.08 -22.44
C GLN A 53 -2.25 -11.22 -22.81
N ARG A 54 -2.59 -12.19 -23.69
CA ARG A 54 -3.97 -12.49 -24.07
C ARG A 54 -4.83 -12.95 -22.89
N LEU A 55 -4.25 -13.68 -21.94
CA LEU A 55 -4.96 -14.17 -20.76
C LEU A 55 -5.20 -13.04 -19.76
N THR A 56 -4.20 -12.18 -19.58
CA THR A 56 -4.33 -11.01 -18.70
C THR A 56 -5.26 -9.95 -19.28
N LEU A 57 -5.40 -9.87 -20.61
CA LEU A 57 -6.35 -8.98 -21.27
C LEU A 57 -7.82 -9.38 -21.05
N LYS A 58 -8.09 -10.64 -20.68
CA LYS A 58 -9.44 -11.09 -20.30
C LYS A 58 -9.87 -10.62 -18.91
N LEU A 59 -8.93 -10.16 -18.09
CA LEU A 59 -9.24 -9.58 -16.79
C LEU A 59 -9.87 -8.20 -16.98
N ASP A 60 -10.58 -7.73 -15.96
CA ASP A 60 -11.11 -6.38 -15.98
C ASP A 60 -9.98 -5.34 -15.81
N PRO A 61 -10.17 -4.09 -16.29
CA PRO A 61 -9.14 -3.05 -16.19
C PRO A 61 -8.68 -2.73 -14.77
N ASP A 62 -9.52 -2.92 -13.76
CA ASP A 62 -9.21 -2.76 -12.33
C ASP A 62 -8.36 -3.91 -11.78
N GLN A 63 -8.37 -5.08 -12.45
CA GLN A 63 -7.70 -6.28 -11.99
C GLN A 63 -6.24 -6.40 -12.47
N ARG A 64 -5.80 -5.52 -13.36
CA ARG A 64 -4.44 -5.51 -13.91
C ARG A 64 -3.91 -4.09 -14.00
N ARG A 65 -2.60 -3.93 -13.84
CA ARG A 65 -1.93 -2.66 -14.11
C ARG A 65 -0.44 -2.86 -14.35
N TYR A 66 0.14 -1.94 -15.11
CA TYR A 66 1.59 -1.84 -15.24
C TYR A 66 2.15 -0.93 -14.15
N VAL A 67 3.20 -1.40 -13.50
CA VAL A 67 3.84 -0.71 -12.39
C VAL A 67 5.35 -0.84 -12.51
N TRP A 68 6.07 0.22 -12.16
CA TRP A 68 7.51 0.20 -12.01
C TRP A 68 7.90 -0.48 -10.70
N LEU A 69 8.51 -1.65 -10.78
CA LEU A 69 8.88 -2.47 -9.63
C LEU A 69 10.40 -2.49 -9.45
N LEU A 70 10.88 -2.29 -8.22
CA LEU A 70 12.30 -2.46 -7.89
C LEU A 70 12.63 -3.95 -7.75
N LYS A 71 13.32 -4.53 -8.73
CA LYS A 71 13.79 -5.92 -8.73
C LYS A 71 15.32 -5.95 -8.78
N ASP A 72 15.95 -6.56 -7.78
CA ASP A 72 17.42 -6.70 -7.71
C ASP A 72 18.18 -5.38 -7.93
N GLY A 73 17.66 -4.28 -7.39
CA GLY A 73 18.24 -2.94 -7.52
C GLY A 73 17.98 -2.25 -8.86
N LYS A 74 17.19 -2.84 -9.76
CA LYS A 74 16.77 -2.24 -11.03
C LYS A 74 15.26 -2.03 -11.07
N THR A 75 14.85 -0.86 -11.54
CA THR A 75 13.43 -0.56 -11.75
C THR A 75 12.99 -1.18 -13.08
N VAL A 76 12.02 -2.08 -13.02
CA VAL A 76 11.50 -2.82 -14.18
C VAL A 76 9.99 -2.65 -14.25
N GLU A 77 9.49 -2.25 -15.41
CA GLU A 77 8.07 -2.23 -15.68
C GLU A 77 7.52 -3.67 -15.65
N SER A 78 6.60 -3.92 -14.73
CA SER A 78 6.03 -5.25 -14.48
C SER A 78 4.51 -5.18 -14.55
N LEU A 79 3.92 -6.14 -15.25
CA LEU A 79 2.48 -6.35 -15.21
C LEU A 79 2.09 -7.01 -13.88
N MET A 80 1.23 -6.33 -13.15
CA MET A 80 0.70 -6.77 -11.86
C MET A 80 -0.78 -7.11 -12.01
N VAL A 81 -1.25 -8.07 -11.22
CA VAL A 81 -2.66 -8.42 -11.08
C VAL A 81 -3.10 -8.26 -9.64
N SER A 82 -4.33 -7.80 -9.44
CA SER A 82 -4.93 -7.66 -8.12
C SER A 82 -5.25 -9.03 -7.51
N GLU A 83 -5.60 -9.05 -6.22
CA GLU A 83 -6.14 -10.23 -5.54
C GLU A 83 -7.34 -10.85 -6.31
N SER A 84 -8.29 -10.04 -6.77
CA SER A 84 -9.43 -10.53 -7.55
C SER A 84 -9.02 -11.10 -8.90
N GLY A 85 -8.10 -10.43 -9.62
CA GLY A 85 -7.55 -10.93 -10.88
C GLY A 85 -6.77 -12.22 -10.73
N MET A 86 -6.02 -12.37 -9.64
CA MET A 86 -5.31 -13.60 -9.29
C MET A 86 -6.27 -14.77 -9.13
N TYR A 87 -7.36 -14.60 -8.38
CA TYR A 87 -8.37 -15.66 -8.25
C TYR A 87 -9.06 -15.98 -9.58
N ALA A 88 -9.40 -14.96 -10.38
CA ALA A 88 -9.96 -15.16 -11.72
C ALA A 88 -9.02 -16.02 -12.58
N LEU A 89 -7.71 -15.75 -12.56
CA LEU A 89 -6.72 -16.53 -13.28
C LEU A 89 -6.64 -17.98 -12.79
N LEU A 90 -6.67 -18.22 -11.47
CA LEU A 90 -6.65 -19.57 -10.89
C LEU A 90 -7.91 -20.37 -11.25
N VAL A 91 -9.07 -19.71 -11.33
CA VAL A 91 -10.35 -20.35 -11.70
C VAL A 91 -10.40 -20.64 -13.20
N HIS A 92 -10.07 -19.66 -14.04
CA HIS A 92 -10.06 -19.84 -15.50
C HIS A 92 -9.03 -20.86 -15.97
N HIS A 93 -7.93 -20.99 -15.23
CA HIS A 93 -6.83 -21.89 -15.57
C HIS A 93 -6.62 -22.91 -14.46
N PHE A 94 -7.69 -23.66 -14.21
CA PHE A 94 -7.69 -24.67 -13.18
C PHE A 94 -6.68 -25.78 -13.48
N ILE A 95 -5.64 -25.84 -12.65
CA ILE A 95 -4.70 -26.96 -12.58
C ILE A 95 -4.88 -27.56 -11.18
N PRO A 96 -5.19 -28.86 -11.03
CA PRO A 96 -5.44 -29.46 -9.71
C PRO A 96 -4.29 -29.25 -8.72
N GLU A 97 -3.05 -29.23 -9.21
CA GLU A 97 -1.83 -28.98 -8.45
C GLU A 97 -1.77 -27.56 -7.85
N ASN A 98 -2.52 -26.61 -8.45
CA ASN A 98 -2.61 -25.23 -7.97
C ASN A 98 -3.57 -25.05 -6.78
N ARG A 99 -4.24 -26.11 -6.28
CA ARG A 99 -5.02 -26.02 -5.04
C ARG A 99 -4.17 -25.57 -3.86
N ASN A 100 -2.96 -26.13 -3.76
CA ASN A 100 -1.98 -25.76 -2.74
C ASN A 100 -1.41 -24.35 -2.98
N LEU A 101 -1.29 -23.93 -4.25
CA LEU A 101 -0.88 -22.56 -4.59
C LEU A 101 -1.94 -21.55 -4.14
N ARG A 102 -3.23 -21.82 -4.41
CA ARG A 102 -4.35 -20.98 -3.95
C ARG A 102 -4.35 -20.86 -2.43
N GLN A 103 -4.25 -21.98 -1.71
CA GLN A 103 -4.23 -21.97 -0.24
C GLN A 103 -3.04 -21.18 0.30
N TRP A 104 -1.86 -21.35 -0.29
CA TRP A 104 -0.67 -20.60 0.09
C TRP A 104 -0.84 -19.08 -0.13
N LEU A 105 -1.39 -18.68 -1.27
CA LEU A 105 -1.68 -17.26 -1.56
C LEU A 105 -2.68 -16.67 -0.56
N SER A 106 -3.80 -17.37 -0.33
CA SER A 106 -4.89 -16.89 0.53
C SER A 106 -4.54 -16.88 2.01
N ASN A 107 -3.82 -17.90 2.49
CA ASN A 107 -3.63 -18.11 3.93
C ASN A 107 -2.27 -17.65 4.45
N GLU A 108 -1.26 -17.52 3.58
CA GLU A 108 0.07 -17.09 4.00
C GLU A 108 0.44 -15.75 3.38
N VAL A 109 0.42 -15.65 2.03
CA VAL A 109 0.94 -14.47 1.34
C VAL A 109 0.11 -13.21 1.62
N ILE A 110 -1.21 -13.27 1.41
CA ILE A 110 -2.08 -12.10 1.58
C ILE A 110 -2.12 -11.63 3.05
N PRO A 111 -2.29 -12.50 4.05
CA PRO A 111 -2.23 -12.09 5.45
C PRO A 111 -0.89 -11.46 5.82
N THR A 112 0.23 -12.05 5.40
CA THR A 112 1.57 -11.50 5.67
C THR A 112 1.75 -10.12 5.03
N LEU A 113 1.25 -9.92 3.81
CA LEU A 113 1.28 -8.59 3.17
C LEU A 113 0.45 -7.57 3.94
N ARG A 114 -0.76 -7.94 4.39
CA ARG A 114 -1.63 -7.05 5.18
C ARG A 114 -1.01 -6.69 6.52
N GLU A 115 -0.42 -7.66 7.21
CA GLU A 115 0.32 -7.41 8.45
C GLU A 115 1.50 -6.48 8.25
N SER A 116 2.21 -6.61 7.12
CA SER A 116 3.35 -5.72 6.81
C SER A 116 2.92 -4.26 6.58
N GLU A 117 1.81 -4.02 5.88
CA GLU A 117 1.25 -2.67 5.68
C GLU A 117 0.70 -2.12 7.00
N ALA A 118 -0.07 -2.93 7.72
CA ALA A 118 -0.59 -2.57 9.02
C ALA A 118 0.53 -2.23 10.02
N ALA A 119 1.66 -2.95 10.01
CA ALA A 119 2.78 -2.64 10.89
C ALA A 119 3.38 -1.26 10.63
N VAL A 120 3.38 -0.79 9.37
CA VAL A 120 3.83 0.55 9.00
C VAL A 120 2.82 1.61 9.44
N ASP A 121 1.53 1.36 9.24
CA ASP A 121 0.45 2.31 9.57
C ASP A 121 0.14 2.39 11.09
N ASN A 122 0.48 1.34 11.84
CA ASN A 122 0.21 1.24 13.28
C ASN A 122 1.35 1.74 14.17
N ILE A 123 2.38 2.40 13.62
CA ILE A 123 3.45 2.98 14.43
C ILE A 123 2.88 4.19 15.18
N PRO A 124 2.78 4.13 16.52
CA PRO A 124 2.28 5.27 17.28
C PRO A 124 3.26 6.42 17.14
N SER A 125 2.80 7.54 16.59
CA SER A 125 3.62 8.75 16.49
C SER A 125 3.03 9.87 17.33
N LEU A 126 3.90 10.66 17.95
CA LEU A 126 3.51 11.81 18.75
C LEU A 126 3.79 13.09 17.96
N SER A 127 2.79 13.94 17.86
CA SER A 127 2.94 15.30 17.34
C SER A 127 2.37 16.32 18.33
N SER A 128 2.58 17.61 18.05
CA SER A 128 1.98 18.69 18.84
C SER A 128 1.07 19.55 17.97
N LEU A 129 -0.12 19.86 18.48
CA LEU A 129 -1.08 20.80 17.89
C LEU A 129 -1.09 22.09 18.70
N GLN A 130 -0.91 23.23 18.04
CA GLN A 130 -1.12 24.53 18.67
C GLN A 130 -2.60 24.89 18.58
N TRP A 131 -3.28 25.01 19.72
CA TRP A 131 -4.69 25.32 19.77
C TRP A 131 -5.01 26.28 20.91
N ALA A 132 -5.60 27.43 20.56
CA ALA A 132 -5.90 28.53 21.48
C ALA A 132 -4.69 28.98 22.35
N GLY A 133 -3.48 28.93 21.79
CA GLY A 133 -2.24 29.29 22.49
C GLY A 133 -1.68 28.18 23.40
N ILE A 134 -2.31 27.01 23.43
CA ILE A 134 -1.86 25.83 24.18
C ILE A 134 -1.28 24.81 23.21
N SER A 135 -0.16 24.18 23.61
CA SER A 135 0.47 23.07 22.89
C SER A 135 -0.13 21.74 23.34
N VAL A 136 -0.91 21.09 22.49
CA VAL A 136 -1.64 19.85 22.78
C VAL A 136 -0.91 18.65 22.18
N PRO A 137 -0.49 17.66 22.99
CA PRO A 137 0.11 16.44 22.46
C PRO A 137 -0.96 15.59 21.74
N LEU A 138 -0.68 15.22 20.49
CA LEU A 138 -1.49 14.31 19.68
C LEU A 138 -0.77 12.97 19.55
N LEU A 139 -1.49 11.88 19.81
CA LEU A 139 -1.10 10.53 19.44
C LEU A 139 -1.75 10.17 18.11
N HIS A 140 -0.96 9.96 17.08
CA HIS A 140 -1.45 9.39 15.83
C HIS A 140 -1.41 7.87 15.91
N TRP A 141 -2.58 7.25 15.73
CA TRP A 141 -2.73 5.81 15.69
C TRP A 141 -3.87 5.45 14.75
N GLN A 142 -3.65 4.48 13.85
CA GLN A 142 -4.64 4.04 12.84
C GLN A 142 -5.24 5.20 12.02
N HIS A 143 -4.40 6.13 11.55
CA HIS A 143 -4.83 7.32 10.79
C HIS A 143 -5.76 8.28 11.57
N GLN A 144 -5.84 8.15 12.89
CA GLN A 144 -6.60 9.05 13.77
C GLN A 144 -5.69 9.77 14.75
N ALA A 145 -5.95 11.05 14.99
CA ALA A 145 -5.27 11.84 16.01
C ALA A 145 -6.07 11.79 17.31
N TRP A 146 -5.44 11.25 18.35
CA TRP A 146 -5.99 11.09 19.68
C TRP A 146 -5.41 12.14 20.62
N ILE A 147 -6.26 12.82 21.37
CA ILE A 147 -5.89 13.71 22.47
C ILE A 147 -6.10 12.95 23.78
N LYS A 148 -5.23 13.17 24.78
CA LYS A 148 -5.49 12.65 26.13
C LYS A 148 -6.78 13.23 26.65
N TRP A 149 -7.74 12.37 26.98
CA TRP A 149 -9.04 12.81 27.51
C TRP A 149 -8.94 13.75 28.73
N ARG A 150 -7.89 13.59 29.55
CA ARG A 150 -7.64 14.45 30.71
C ARG A 150 -7.38 15.91 30.34
N ASP A 151 -6.89 16.18 29.13
CA ASP A 151 -6.55 17.53 28.69
C ASP A 151 -7.81 18.26 28.14
N MET A 152 -8.87 17.53 27.80
CA MET A 152 -10.12 18.05 27.20
C MET A 152 -10.79 19.21 27.99
N PRO A 153 -10.83 19.20 29.34
CA PRO A 153 -11.41 20.30 30.11
C PRO A 153 -10.64 21.63 29.99
N ASP A 154 -9.32 21.60 30.04
CA ASP A 154 -8.47 22.79 29.88
C ASP A 154 -8.57 23.31 28.45
N LEU A 155 -8.68 22.35 27.53
CA LEU A 155 -8.87 22.62 26.14
C LEU A 155 -10.17 23.41 25.87
N MET A 156 -11.31 22.93 26.35
CA MET A 156 -12.59 23.61 26.17
C MET A 156 -12.62 25.02 26.80
N GLN A 157 -11.81 25.28 27.84
CA GLN A 157 -11.71 26.60 28.47
C GLN A 157 -10.93 27.61 27.62
N ALA A 158 -9.92 27.16 26.88
CA ALA A 158 -9.09 28.02 26.02
C ALA A 158 -9.86 28.62 24.84
N GLN A 159 -11.02 28.06 24.47
CA GLN A 159 -11.90 28.60 23.42
C GLN A 159 -12.72 29.82 23.85
N ARG A 160 -12.68 30.25 25.11
CA ARG A 160 -13.41 31.45 25.52
C ARG A 160 -12.74 32.68 24.90
N PRO A 161 -13.41 33.44 24.01
CA PRO A 161 -12.85 34.69 23.53
C PRO A 161 -12.62 35.58 24.76
N PHE A 162 -11.41 36.11 24.90
CA PHE A 162 -11.09 37.08 25.92
C PHE A 162 -12.18 38.15 25.91
N THR A 163 -12.92 38.29 27.02
CA THR A 163 -13.81 39.43 27.20
C THR A 163 -12.88 40.64 27.33
N ILE A 164 -12.76 41.41 26.25
CA ILE A 164 -12.11 42.72 26.32
C ILE A 164 -12.97 43.55 27.28
N VAL A 165 -12.50 43.66 28.52
CA VAL A 165 -13.06 44.61 29.48
C VAL A 165 -12.75 45.98 28.92
N GLY A 166 -13.76 46.59 28.28
CA GLY A 166 -13.68 47.96 27.79
C GLY A 166 -13.45 48.90 28.96
N THR A 167 -12.25 49.42 29.09
CA THR A 167 -11.99 50.58 29.94
C THR A 167 -12.51 51.80 29.21
N CYS A 168 -13.72 52.24 29.56
CA CYS A 168 -14.20 53.58 29.24
C CYS A 168 -13.37 54.59 30.05
N SER A 169 -12.68 55.49 29.35
CA SER A 169 -12.26 56.81 29.82
C SER A 169 -12.19 57.74 28.62
#